data_AF-A0A7X8D3K1-F1
#
_entry.id   AF-A0A7X8D3K1-F1
#
_cell.length_a   1.000
_cell.length_b   1.000
_cell.length_c   1.000
_cell.angle_alpha   90.00
_cell.angle_beta   90.00
_cell.angle_gamma   90.00
#
_symmetry.space_group_name_H-M   'P 1'
#
loop_
_entity.id
_entity.type
_entity.pdbx_description
1 polymer ?
#
loop_
_entity_poly.entity_id
_entity_poly.type
_entity_poly.pdbx_seq_one_letter_code
_entity_poly.pdbx_strand_id
1 'polypeptide(L)'
;MSVSIQKAILHILDTSLGMPVLSENLMSFNDSMREYTEKHILKCFNDADLKKTKFINEEGFFLKSVKEYGATANFIKFTFEVTEFFYRLLADNPDIKPCDLLFAQANVFNKDYMVILKLNYKKGYIHYTKQEEGVKNIIIEQPCSLPSASQKIEEFIFIDTNTFEVFVKEKKCQVYNEACYYISRHILECKEEKPDKEKVKIITETADKIIKEYYDDDMLMKSKVKNIIRENVEDSLNIDLEKISEEVFNDSEIKDVYHNEIKM
;
A
#
# COMPACT_ATOMS: atom_id res chain seq x y z
N MET A 1 8.01 -16.64 4.25
CA MET A 1 7.10 -15.98 3.29
C MET A 1 7.34 -14.49 3.37
N SER A 2 7.21 -13.75 2.27
CA SER A 2 7.39 -12.29 2.24
C SER A 2 6.15 -11.52 2.68
N VAL A 3 4.96 -12.07 2.40
CA VAL A 3 3.66 -11.54 2.84
C VAL A 3 2.79 -12.69 3.33
N SER A 4 2.00 -12.48 4.38
CA SER A 4 0.94 -13.39 4.82
C SER A 4 -0.25 -12.59 5.34
N ILE A 5 -1.43 -12.82 4.76
CA ILE A 5 -2.66 -12.10 5.15
C ILE A 5 -3.38 -12.86 6.26
N GLN A 6 -3.56 -12.23 7.42
CA GLN A 6 -4.34 -12.78 8.53
C GLN A 6 -5.85 -12.52 8.37
N LYS A 7 -6.23 -11.28 8.02
CA LYS A 7 -7.64 -10.86 7.84
C LYS A 7 -7.73 -9.86 6.72
N ALA A 8 -8.82 -9.88 5.94
CA ALA A 8 -9.10 -8.85 4.97
C ALA A 8 -10.60 -8.61 4.80
N ILE A 9 -10.95 -7.40 4.36
CA ILE A 9 -12.32 -6.98 4.07
C ILE A 9 -12.32 -5.94 2.95
N LEU A 10 -13.33 -6.02 2.07
CA LEU A 10 -13.49 -5.12 0.94
C LEU A 10 -14.75 -4.27 1.13
N HIS A 11 -14.62 -2.96 0.93
CA HIS A 11 -15.73 -2.00 0.99
C HIS A 11 -15.86 -1.27 -0.34
N ILE A 12 -17.08 -0.90 -0.71
CA ILE A 12 -17.39 -0.26 -2.00
C ILE A 12 -17.74 1.20 -1.75
N LEU A 13 -16.98 2.12 -2.36
CA LEU A 13 -17.18 3.57 -2.26
C LEU A 13 -17.55 4.12 -3.64
N ASP A 14 -18.75 3.78 -4.08
CA ASP A 14 -19.37 4.33 -5.28
C ASP A 14 -20.29 5.50 -4.88
N THR A 15 -19.89 6.72 -5.25
CA THR A 15 -20.66 7.93 -4.93
C THR A 15 -22.01 7.98 -5.65
N SER A 16 -22.21 7.21 -6.72
CA SER A 16 -23.50 7.12 -7.41
C SER A 16 -24.58 6.40 -6.58
N LEU A 17 -24.18 5.60 -5.58
CA LEU A 17 -25.09 4.89 -4.67
C LEU A 17 -25.59 5.75 -3.51
N GLY A 18 -25.00 6.94 -3.29
CA GLY A 18 -25.37 7.85 -2.20
C GLY A 18 -24.94 7.41 -0.78
N MET A 19 -24.43 6.20 -0.61
CA MET A 19 -23.79 5.71 0.62
C MET A 19 -22.75 4.62 0.30
N PRO A 20 -21.72 4.41 1.15
CA PRO A 20 -20.78 3.32 0.96
C PRO A 20 -21.45 1.97 1.26
N VAL A 21 -21.06 0.92 0.56
CA VAL A 21 -21.48 -0.45 0.88
C VAL A 21 -20.41 -1.09 1.75
N LEU A 22 -20.71 -1.22 3.03
CA LEU A 22 -19.83 -1.81 4.04
C LEU A 22 -20.08 -3.32 4.12
N SER A 23 -19.02 -4.12 4.02
CA SER A 23 -19.10 -5.57 4.17
C SER A 23 -19.09 -5.91 5.64
N GLU A 24 -20.10 -6.62 6.14
CA GLU A 24 -20.17 -7.04 7.55
C GLU A 24 -19.33 -8.29 7.84
N ASN A 25 -18.75 -8.92 6.80
CA ASN A 25 -18.03 -10.17 6.92
C ASN A 25 -16.62 -10.06 6.32
N LEU A 26 -15.67 -10.81 6.89
CA LEU A 26 -14.33 -10.95 6.35
C LEU A 26 -14.35 -11.71 5.03
N MET A 27 -13.35 -11.44 4.19
CA MET A 27 -13.17 -12.18 2.94
C MET A 27 -12.75 -13.62 3.20
N SER A 28 -13.41 -14.55 2.52
CA SER A 28 -12.96 -15.94 2.40
C SER A 28 -11.99 -16.05 1.22
N PHE A 29 -10.72 -16.32 1.51
CA PHE A 29 -9.69 -16.49 0.48
C PHE A 29 -9.63 -17.93 -0.02
N ASN A 30 -9.67 -18.11 -1.34
CA ASN A 30 -9.04 -19.26 -1.97
C ASN A 30 -7.58 -18.93 -2.33
N ASP A 31 -6.81 -19.94 -2.76
CA ASP A 31 -5.38 -19.79 -3.04
C ASP A 31 -5.10 -18.70 -4.09
N SER A 32 -5.89 -18.65 -5.16
CA SER A 32 -5.71 -17.65 -6.22
C SER A 32 -6.01 -16.22 -5.76
N MET A 33 -7.04 -16.03 -4.92
CA MET A 33 -7.38 -14.72 -4.34
C MET A 33 -6.31 -14.27 -3.34
N ARG A 34 -5.76 -15.20 -2.56
CA ARG A 34 -4.67 -14.94 -1.62
C ARG A 34 -3.42 -14.50 -2.38
N GLU A 35 -3.01 -15.28 -3.37
CA GLU A 35 -1.86 -14.97 -4.21
C GLU A 35 -2.02 -13.61 -4.93
N TYR A 36 -3.20 -13.33 -5.48
CA TYR A 36 -3.53 -12.03 -6.08
C TYR A 36 -3.30 -10.88 -5.09
N THR A 37 -3.81 -11.02 -3.87
CA THR A 37 -3.76 -9.95 -2.86
C THR A 37 -2.36 -9.79 -2.30
N GLU A 38 -1.66 -10.88 -1.98
CA GLU A 38 -0.28 -10.86 -1.49
C GLU A 38 0.67 -10.26 -2.53
N LYS A 39 0.48 -10.55 -3.82
CA LYS A 39 1.22 -9.90 -4.91
C LYS A 39 0.99 -8.40 -4.95
N HIS A 40 -0.24 -7.92 -4.77
CA HIS A 40 -0.52 -6.49 -4.74
C HIS A 40 0.09 -5.82 -3.51
N ILE A 41 -0.04 -6.41 -2.32
CA ILE A 41 0.58 -5.91 -1.09
C ILE A 41 2.10 -5.80 -1.29
N LEU A 42 2.75 -6.85 -1.77
CA LEU A 42 4.20 -6.86 -2.00
C LEU A 42 4.63 -5.81 -3.04
N LYS A 43 3.85 -5.63 -4.12
CA LYS A 43 4.13 -4.61 -5.13
C LYS A 43 4.01 -3.19 -4.57
N CYS A 44 2.94 -2.93 -3.82
CA CYS A 44 2.71 -1.62 -3.19
C CYS A 44 3.81 -1.33 -2.16
N PHE A 45 4.14 -2.33 -1.35
CA PHE A 45 5.21 -2.23 -0.37
C PHE A 45 6.58 -2.06 -1.01
N ASN A 46 6.81 -2.51 -2.24
CA ASN A 46 8.07 -2.29 -2.97
C ASN A 46 8.06 -1.08 -3.90
N ASP A 47 7.01 -0.25 -3.84
CA ASP A 47 6.90 0.91 -4.72
C ASP A 47 7.93 1.99 -4.34
N ALA A 48 8.58 2.57 -5.36
CA ALA A 48 9.60 3.59 -5.18
C ALA A 48 9.03 4.95 -4.75
N ASP A 49 7.74 5.18 -4.98
CA ASP A 49 7.05 6.40 -4.56
C ASP A 49 6.37 6.25 -3.18
N LEU A 50 6.55 5.12 -2.49
CA LEU A 50 6.04 4.91 -1.14
C LEU A 50 6.84 5.75 -0.14
N LYS A 51 6.14 6.63 0.57
CA LYS A 51 6.73 7.60 1.50
C LYS A 51 6.52 7.15 2.94
N LYS A 52 7.56 7.22 3.78
CA LYS A 52 7.41 7.17 5.24
C LYS A 52 6.88 8.53 5.72
N THR A 53 5.99 8.55 6.70
CA THR A 53 5.48 9.77 7.35
C THR A 53 5.01 9.46 8.76
N LYS A 54 4.67 10.50 9.52
CA LYS A 54 4.18 10.44 10.90
C LYS A 54 2.93 11.29 11.04
N PHE A 55 2.03 10.81 11.90
CA PHE A 55 0.87 11.59 12.34
C PHE A 55 1.34 12.90 12.99
N ILE A 56 0.70 14.00 12.65
CA ILE A 56 0.96 15.31 13.28
C ILE A 56 -0.14 15.73 14.24
N ASN A 57 -1.33 15.14 14.10
CA ASN A 57 -2.46 15.37 14.99
C ASN A 57 -2.74 14.14 15.85
N GLU A 58 -2.32 14.18 17.12
CA GLU A 58 -2.58 13.12 18.10
C GLU A 58 -4.08 12.88 18.36
N GLU A 59 -4.89 13.91 18.11
CA GLU A 59 -6.35 13.88 18.27
C GLU A 59 -7.08 13.56 16.95
N GLY A 60 -6.35 13.36 15.86
CA GLY A 60 -6.87 13.07 14.53
C GLY A 60 -7.70 11.78 14.51
N PHE A 61 -8.76 11.78 13.71
CA PHE A 61 -9.72 10.67 13.67
C PHE A 61 -9.03 9.34 13.34
N PHE A 62 -8.21 9.33 12.29
CA PHE A 62 -7.57 8.10 11.81
C PHE A 62 -6.65 7.48 12.85
N LEU A 63 -5.80 8.29 13.50
CA LEU A 63 -4.91 7.81 14.56
C LEU A 63 -5.70 7.25 15.75
N LYS A 64 -6.80 7.91 16.15
CA LYS A 64 -7.70 7.39 17.19
C LYS A 64 -8.28 6.03 16.81
N SER A 65 -8.79 5.87 15.60
CA SER A 65 -9.32 4.59 15.11
C SER A 65 -8.23 3.49 15.09
N VAL A 66 -7.00 3.82 14.70
CA VAL A 66 -5.87 2.88 14.75
C VAL A 66 -5.52 2.47 16.20
N LYS A 67 -5.44 3.44 17.12
CA LYS A 67 -5.18 3.19 18.55
C LYS A 67 -6.30 2.33 19.18
N GLU A 68 -7.55 2.62 18.87
CA GLU A 68 -8.70 1.84 19.34
C GLU A 68 -8.68 0.41 18.79
N TYR A 69 -8.34 0.25 17.51
CA TYR A 69 -8.13 -1.06 16.92
C TYR A 69 -7.02 -1.85 17.64
N GLY A 70 -5.89 -1.21 17.95
CA GLY A 70 -4.81 -1.84 18.73
C GLY A 70 -5.26 -2.31 20.12
N ALA A 71 -6.18 -1.58 20.76
CA ALA A 71 -6.70 -1.94 22.09
C ALA A 71 -7.81 -3.02 22.06
N THR A 72 -8.66 -3.02 21.03
CA THR A 72 -9.87 -3.86 20.97
C THR A 72 -9.74 -5.06 20.03
N ALA A 73 -8.79 -5.03 19.10
CA ALA A 73 -8.66 -5.94 17.96
C ALA A 73 -9.92 -6.03 17.08
N ASN A 74 -10.84 -5.06 17.17
CA ASN A 74 -12.09 -5.05 16.40
C ASN A 74 -11.87 -4.53 14.98
N PHE A 75 -11.43 -5.43 14.11
CA PHE A 75 -11.08 -5.13 12.72
C PHE A 75 -12.25 -4.54 11.93
N ILE A 76 -13.45 -5.13 12.02
CA ILE A 76 -14.60 -4.69 11.23
C ILE A 76 -15.03 -3.27 11.63
N LYS A 77 -15.06 -2.96 12.93
CA LYS A 77 -15.38 -1.61 13.40
C LYS A 77 -14.38 -0.59 12.85
N PHE A 78 -13.08 -0.89 12.92
CA PHE A 78 -12.04 -0.03 12.37
C PHE A 78 -12.23 0.24 10.87
N THR A 79 -12.48 -0.80 10.07
CA THR A 79 -12.64 -0.62 8.62
C THR A 79 -13.91 0.13 8.26
N PHE A 80 -14.98 0.02 9.06
CA PHE A 80 -16.22 0.79 8.88
C PHE A 80 -15.96 2.28 9.11
N GLU A 81 -15.41 2.62 10.27
CA GLU A 81 -15.11 4.01 10.65
C GLU A 81 -14.21 4.70 9.64
N VAL A 82 -13.11 4.04 9.26
CA VAL A 82 -12.18 4.59 8.26
C VAL A 82 -12.86 4.73 6.89
N THR A 83 -13.67 3.76 6.48
CA THR A 83 -14.38 3.83 5.18
C THR A 83 -15.40 4.95 5.14
N GLU A 84 -16.18 5.14 6.20
CA GLU A 84 -17.13 6.25 6.29
C GLU A 84 -16.42 7.60 6.20
N PHE A 85 -15.26 7.73 6.84
CA PHE A 85 -14.44 8.93 6.77
C PHE A 85 -13.91 9.19 5.35
N PHE A 86 -13.38 8.16 4.69
CA PHE A 86 -13.01 8.23 3.27
C PHE A 86 -14.20 8.63 2.39
N TYR A 87 -15.36 8.01 2.59
CA TYR A 87 -16.55 8.25 1.78
C TYR A 87 -17.02 9.70 1.85
N ARG A 88 -17.02 10.31 3.03
CA ARG A 88 -17.37 11.74 3.19
C ARG A 88 -16.46 12.63 2.33
N LEU A 89 -15.15 12.38 2.35
CA LEU A 89 -14.21 13.14 1.56
C LEU A 89 -14.43 12.92 0.05
N LEU A 90 -14.71 11.69 -0.40
CA LEU A 90 -15.08 11.38 -1.78
C LEU A 90 -16.36 12.09 -2.22
N ALA A 91 -17.40 12.07 -1.37
CA ALA A 91 -18.70 12.68 -1.67
C ALA A 91 -18.62 14.20 -1.83
N ASP A 92 -17.79 14.86 -1.01
CA ASP A 92 -17.58 16.30 -1.06
C ASP A 92 -16.63 16.74 -2.20
N ASN A 93 -15.82 15.82 -2.75
CA ASN A 93 -14.74 16.15 -3.70
C ASN A 93 -14.76 15.23 -4.93
N PRO A 94 -15.46 15.63 -6.02
CA PRO A 94 -15.64 14.80 -7.22
C PRO A 94 -14.36 14.37 -7.94
N ASP A 95 -13.26 15.09 -7.73
CA ASP A 95 -11.94 14.75 -8.29
C ASP A 95 -11.33 13.49 -7.64
N ILE A 96 -11.78 13.12 -6.44
CA ILE A 96 -11.41 11.85 -5.81
C ILE A 96 -12.26 10.75 -6.42
N LYS A 97 -11.63 9.90 -7.22
CA LYS A 97 -12.33 8.85 -7.96
C LYS A 97 -12.98 7.81 -7.02
N PRO A 98 -14.21 7.36 -7.35
CA PRO A 98 -14.82 6.17 -6.76
C PRO A 98 -13.91 4.95 -6.82
N CYS A 99 -14.01 4.09 -5.81
CA CYS A 99 -13.10 2.98 -5.61
C CYS A 99 -13.67 1.94 -4.65
N ASP A 100 -13.05 0.77 -4.65
CA ASP A 100 -13.16 -0.13 -3.50
C ASP A 100 -11.97 0.08 -2.57
N LEU A 101 -12.21 0.01 -1.26
CA LEU A 101 -11.15 -0.03 -0.25
C LEU A 101 -10.97 -1.45 0.23
N LEU A 102 -9.80 -2.03 -0.07
CA LEU A 102 -9.38 -3.31 0.50
C LEU A 102 -8.54 -3.05 1.75
N PHE A 103 -9.04 -3.49 2.89
CA PHE A 103 -8.30 -3.51 4.13
C PHE A 103 -7.74 -4.91 4.37
N ALA A 104 -6.48 -4.99 4.78
CA ALA A 104 -5.84 -6.25 5.17
C ALA A 104 -4.96 -6.05 6.41
N GLN A 105 -5.14 -6.91 7.41
CA GLN A 105 -4.10 -7.16 8.41
C GLN A 105 -3.17 -8.21 7.79
N ALA A 106 -1.91 -7.83 7.58
CA ALA A 106 -0.92 -8.67 6.92
C ALA A 106 0.44 -8.57 7.59
N ASN A 107 1.13 -9.72 7.73
CA ASN A 107 2.54 -9.74 8.01
C ASN A 107 3.32 -9.50 6.71
N VAL A 108 4.20 -8.50 6.67
CA VAL A 108 5.08 -8.19 5.55
C VAL A 108 6.51 -8.14 6.08
N PHE A 109 7.38 -9.03 5.59
CA PHE A 109 8.77 -9.17 6.08
C PHE A 109 8.89 -9.23 7.62
N ASN A 110 8.07 -10.05 8.28
CA ASN A 110 8.03 -10.26 9.73
C ASN A 110 7.54 -9.06 10.56
N LYS A 111 6.93 -8.04 9.94
CA LYS A 111 6.22 -6.97 10.64
C LYS A 111 4.74 -6.97 10.31
N ASP A 112 3.92 -6.68 11.31
CA ASP A 112 2.47 -6.67 11.17
C ASP A 112 1.98 -5.29 10.77
N TYR A 113 1.37 -5.21 9.59
CA TYR A 113 0.83 -4.00 9.02
C TYR A 113 -0.69 -4.05 8.93
N MET A 114 -1.31 -2.90 9.19
CA MET A 114 -2.62 -2.58 8.62
C MET A 114 -2.41 -2.00 7.23
N VAL A 115 -2.95 -2.66 6.22
CA VAL A 115 -2.82 -2.29 4.81
C VAL A 115 -4.17 -1.81 4.29
N ILE A 116 -4.19 -0.67 3.61
CA ILE A 116 -5.36 -0.12 2.94
C ILE A 116 -5.00 0.12 1.48
N LEU A 117 -5.64 -0.59 0.55
CA LEU A 117 -5.44 -0.41 -0.88
C LEU A 117 -6.67 0.26 -1.49
N LYS A 118 -6.47 1.40 -2.15
CA LYS A 118 -7.53 2.12 -2.87
C LYS A 118 -7.62 1.62 -4.31
N LEU A 119 -8.60 0.78 -4.58
CA LEU A 119 -8.82 0.10 -5.85
C LEU A 119 -9.78 0.90 -6.73
N ASN A 120 -9.24 1.88 -7.45
CA ASN A 120 -10.04 2.70 -8.38
C ASN A 120 -10.71 1.85 -9.46
N TYR A 121 -11.96 2.15 -9.77
CA TYR A 121 -12.70 1.43 -10.80
C TYR A 121 -12.07 1.55 -12.17
N LYS A 122 -12.02 0.42 -12.86
CA LYS A 122 -11.66 0.34 -14.27
C LYS A 122 -12.76 -0.35 -15.03
N LYS A 123 -13.02 0.16 -16.23
CA LYS A 123 -13.88 -0.50 -17.21
C LYS A 123 -13.14 -1.74 -17.71
N GLY A 124 -13.75 -2.90 -17.48
CA GLY A 124 -13.37 -4.16 -18.10
C GLY A 124 -14.36 -4.54 -19.19
N TYR A 125 -13.98 -5.48 -20.04
CA TYR A 125 -14.88 -6.10 -20.99
C TYR A 125 -14.82 -7.62 -20.79
N ILE A 126 -15.98 -8.26 -20.67
CA ILE A 126 -16.09 -9.72 -20.54
C ILE A 126 -16.89 -10.28 -21.71
N HIS A 127 -16.63 -11.55 -22.07
CA HIS A 127 -17.49 -12.27 -22.99
C HIS A 127 -18.77 -12.67 -22.27
N TYR A 128 -19.89 -12.60 -22.97
CA TYR A 128 -21.17 -13.08 -22.48
C TYR A 128 -21.88 -13.85 -23.58
N THR A 129 -22.24 -15.09 -23.29
CA THR A 129 -22.93 -15.97 -24.24
C THR A 129 -24.42 -15.93 -23.96
N LYS A 130 -25.21 -15.50 -24.94
CA LYS A 130 -26.68 -15.54 -24.94
C LYS A 130 -27.15 -16.66 -25.85
N GLN A 131 -28.27 -17.27 -25.47
CA GLN A 131 -29.01 -18.16 -26.35
C GLN A 131 -30.20 -17.40 -26.93
N GLU A 132 -30.04 -16.90 -28.14
CA GLU A 132 -31.02 -16.04 -28.84
C GLU A 132 -30.90 -16.34 -30.34
N GLU A 133 -31.87 -17.08 -30.90
CA GLU A 133 -31.83 -17.63 -32.28
C GLU A 133 -30.58 -18.48 -32.60
N GLY A 134 -29.92 -19.01 -31.57
CA GLY A 134 -28.65 -19.72 -31.67
C GLY A 134 -27.69 -19.32 -30.55
N VAL A 135 -26.43 -19.77 -30.64
CA VAL A 135 -25.37 -19.34 -29.71
C VAL A 135 -24.84 -17.99 -30.19
N LYS A 136 -25.05 -16.95 -29.39
CA LYS A 136 -24.62 -15.58 -29.68
C LYS A 136 -23.63 -15.12 -28.62
N ASN A 137 -22.38 -14.89 -29.03
CA ASN A 137 -21.33 -14.37 -28.17
C ASN A 137 -21.25 -12.85 -28.33
N ILE A 138 -21.40 -12.10 -27.23
CA ILE A 138 -21.30 -10.64 -27.22
C ILE A 138 -20.26 -10.18 -26.20
N ILE A 139 -19.79 -8.95 -26.37
CA ILE A 139 -18.91 -8.27 -25.42
C ILE A 139 -19.78 -7.37 -24.55
N ILE A 140 -19.66 -7.50 -23.23
CA ILE A 140 -20.34 -6.62 -22.26
C ILE A 140 -19.31 -5.89 -21.41
N GLU A 141 -19.62 -4.65 -21.06
CA GLU A 141 -18.80 -3.82 -20.18
C GLU A 141 -19.03 -4.22 -18.72
N GLN A 142 -17.94 -4.43 -17.98
CA GLN A 142 -17.92 -4.60 -16.53
C GLN A 142 -17.39 -3.31 -15.90
N PRO A 143 -18.25 -2.45 -15.32
CA PRO A 143 -17.87 -1.09 -14.92
C PRO A 143 -16.98 -1.04 -13.67
N CYS A 144 -17.15 -1.98 -12.75
CA CYS A 144 -16.45 -2.02 -11.46
C CYS A 144 -15.47 -3.20 -11.39
N SER A 145 -14.60 -3.33 -12.39
CA SER A 145 -13.56 -4.38 -12.36
C SER A 145 -12.41 -3.97 -11.43
N LEU A 146 -11.97 -4.92 -10.58
CA LEU A 146 -10.77 -4.75 -9.77
C LEU A 146 -9.51 -4.74 -10.66
N PRO A 147 -8.40 -4.16 -10.20
CA PRO A 147 -7.14 -4.19 -10.92
C PRO A 147 -6.70 -5.62 -11.27
N SER A 148 -6.03 -5.81 -12.41
CA SER A 148 -5.39 -7.09 -12.69
C SER A 148 -4.17 -7.29 -11.78
N ALA A 149 -3.77 -8.54 -11.53
CA ALA A 149 -2.60 -8.86 -10.72
C ALA A 149 -1.30 -8.16 -11.18
N SER A 150 -1.21 -7.80 -12.46
CA SER A 150 -0.07 -7.08 -13.06
C SER A 150 -0.09 -5.58 -12.79
N GLN A 151 -1.27 -4.97 -12.63
CA GLN A 151 -1.44 -3.53 -12.51
C GLN A 151 -0.89 -2.98 -11.19
N LYS A 152 -0.35 -1.76 -11.26
CA LYS A 152 0.02 -1.00 -10.06
C LYS A 152 -1.21 -0.34 -9.46
N ILE A 153 -1.25 -0.37 -8.13
CA ILE A 153 -2.20 0.42 -7.33
C ILE A 153 -1.51 1.74 -7.06
N GLU A 154 -2.24 2.83 -7.25
CA GLU A 154 -1.66 4.17 -7.29
C GLU A 154 -1.76 4.91 -5.95
N GLU A 155 -2.64 4.43 -5.07
CA GLU A 155 -2.99 5.05 -3.80
C GLU A 155 -3.17 3.94 -2.75
N PHE A 156 -2.37 3.97 -1.68
CA PHE A 156 -2.42 2.96 -0.62
C PHE A 156 -1.70 3.43 0.65
N ILE A 157 -2.02 2.78 1.76
CA ILE A 157 -1.51 3.07 3.10
C ILE A 157 -1.05 1.76 3.74
N PHE A 158 0.10 1.81 4.43
CA PHE A 158 0.55 0.81 5.37
C PHE A 158 0.76 1.49 6.72
N ILE A 159 0.26 0.89 7.80
CA ILE A 159 0.53 1.35 9.16
C ILE A 159 1.13 0.19 9.94
N ASP A 160 2.32 0.39 10.51
CA ASP A 160 2.90 -0.57 11.44
C ASP A 160 2.02 -0.61 12.70
N THR A 161 1.51 -1.79 13.03
CA THR A 161 0.54 -1.95 14.13
C THR A 161 1.17 -1.81 15.52
N ASN A 162 2.50 -1.83 15.63
CA ASN A 162 3.24 -1.68 16.88
C ASN A 162 3.78 -0.26 17.06
N THR A 163 4.36 0.33 16.00
CA THR A 163 5.03 1.63 16.09
C THR A 163 4.16 2.80 15.65
N PHE A 164 3.04 2.53 14.98
CA PHE A 164 2.18 3.53 14.31
C PHE A 164 2.90 4.34 13.21
N GLU A 165 4.07 3.88 12.74
CA GLU A 165 4.70 4.45 11.56
C GLU A 165 3.81 4.25 10.32
N VAL A 166 3.70 5.29 9.50
CA VAL A 166 2.83 5.29 8.33
C VAL A 166 3.67 5.31 7.06
N PHE A 167 3.32 4.44 6.13
CA PHE A 167 3.80 4.51 4.76
C PHE A 167 2.64 4.77 3.82
N VAL A 168 2.73 5.82 3.03
CA VAL A 168 1.66 6.25 2.11
C VAL A 168 2.19 6.50 0.71
N LYS A 169 1.45 6.00 -0.29
CA LYS A 169 1.54 6.45 -1.67
C LYS A 169 0.20 7.03 -2.06
N GLU A 170 0.21 8.17 -2.71
CA GLU A 170 -1.00 8.91 -3.06
C GLU A 170 -0.78 9.80 -4.28
N LYS A 171 -1.90 10.22 -4.88
CA LYS A 171 -1.90 11.15 -6.01
C LYS A 171 -2.35 12.54 -5.57
N LYS A 172 -1.87 13.55 -6.29
CA LYS A 172 -2.45 14.88 -6.19
C LYS A 172 -3.83 14.87 -6.83
N CYS A 173 -4.80 15.44 -6.13
CA CYS A 173 -6.13 15.73 -6.64
C CYS A 173 -6.59 17.10 -6.11
N GLN A 174 -7.69 17.63 -6.64
CA GLN A 174 -8.32 18.81 -6.07
C GLN A 174 -9.21 18.41 -4.90
N VAL A 175 -8.95 19.01 -3.74
CA VAL A 175 -9.83 18.93 -2.57
C VAL A 175 -10.16 20.36 -2.16
N TYR A 176 -11.45 20.69 -2.10
CA TYR A 176 -11.94 22.05 -1.82
C TYR A 176 -11.26 23.14 -2.67
N ASN A 177 -11.05 22.86 -3.97
CA ASN A 177 -10.36 23.71 -4.96
C ASN A 177 -8.85 23.96 -4.68
N GLU A 178 -8.22 23.13 -3.86
CA GLU A 178 -6.78 23.14 -3.64
C GLU A 178 -6.14 21.83 -4.12
N ALA A 179 -5.07 21.93 -4.91
CA ALA A 179 -4.30 20.76 -5.32
C ALA A 179 -3.42 20.26 -4.16
N CYS A 180 -3.80 19.16 -3.53
CA CYS A 180 -3.08 18.61 -2.38
C CYS A 180 -2.89 17.09 -2.45
N TYR A 181 -2.07 16.58 -1.55
CA TYR A 181 -1.94 15.17 -1.23
C TYR A 181 -3.01 14.80 -0.18
N TYR A 182 -4.21 14.46 -0.65
CA TYR A 182 -5.38 14.39 0.22
C TYR A 182 -5.35 13.25 1.24
N ILE A 183 -4.66 12.15 0.96
CA ILE A 183 -4.59 11.03 1.90
C ILE A 183 -3.73 11.44 3.09
N SER A 184 -2.53 11.98 2.86
CA SER A 184 -1.71 12.46 3.97
C SER A 184 -2.34 13.66 4.68
N ARG A 185 -2.91 14.62 3.94
CA ARG A 185 -3.41 15.87 4.52
C ARG A 185 -4.77 15.74 5.22
N HIS A 186 -5.75 15.10 4.59
CA HIS A 186 -7.14 15.11 5.07
C HIS A 186 -7.57 13.78 5.70
N ILE A 187 -7.01 12.65 5.27
CA ILE A 187 -7.34 11.35 5.85
C ILE A 187 -6.46 11.03 7.06
N LEU A 188 -5.14 11.06 6.85
CA LEU A 188 -4.18 10.64 7.87
C LEU A 188 -3.81 11.78 8.82
N GLU A 189 -3.90 13.03 8.36
CA GLU A 189 -3.38 14.19 9.09
C GLU A 189 -1.90 13.97 9.48
N CYS A 190 -1.09 13.62 8.48
CA CYS A 190 0.34 13.39 8.58
C CYS A 190 1.15 14.54 7.96
N LYS A 191 2.44 14.59 8.29
CA LYS A 191 3.38 15.52 7.65
C LYS A 191 3.49 15.21 6.14
N GLU A 192 3.33 16.23 5.30
CA GLU A 192 3.61 16.08 3.87
C GLU A 192 5.12 15.86 3.68
N GLU A 193 5.50 14.62 3.35
CA GLU A 193 6.87 14.30 3.00
C GLU A 193 7.03 14.16 1.49
N LYS A 194 8.18 14.63 0.99
CA LYS A 194 8.63 14.32 -0.36
C LYS A 194 9.60 13.16 -0.25
N PRO A 195 9.46 12.10 -1.07
CA PRO A 195 10.44 11.03 -1.08
C PRO A 195 11.78 11.64 -1.52
N ASP A 196 12.84 11.43 -0.73
CA ASP A 196 14.20 11.79 -1.10
C ASP A 196 14.70 10.77 -2.14
N LYS A 197 14.15 10.91 -3.34
CA LYS A 197 14.27 9.93 -4.43
C LYS A 197 15.72 9.68 -4.83
N GLU A 198 16.61 10.65 -4.65
CA GLU A 198 17.96 10.57 -5.19
C GLU A 198 18.88 9.71 -4.31
N LYS A 199 18.94 9.99 -3.00
CA LYS A 199 19.73 9.17 -2.05
C LYS A 199 19.19 7.75 -1.95
N VAL A 200 17.87 7.59 -1.80
CA VAL A 200 17.25 6.25 -1.72
C VAL A 200 17.50 5.46 -3.00
N LYS A 201 17.45 6.12 -4.17
CA LYS A 201 17.74 5.47 -5.45
C LYS A 201 19.18 5.00 -5.54
N ILE A 202 20.17 5.84 -5.20
CA ILE A 202 21.59 5.46 -5.24
C ILE A 202 21.83 4.22 -4.35
N ILE A 203 21.34 4.27 -3.11
CA ILE A 203 21.51 3.17 -2.13
C ILE A 203 20.82 1.89 -2.61
N THR A 204 19.63 2.01 -3.20
CA THR A 204 18.88 0.88 -3.74
C THR A 204 19.57 0.29 -4.97
N GLU A 205 20.10 1.12 -5.87
CA GLU A 205 20.81 0.68 -7.08
C GLU A 205 22.13 -0.04 -6.72
N THR A 206 22.88 0.47 -5.74
CA THR A 206 24.07 -0.18 -5.21
C THR A 206 23.74 -1.53 -4.59
N ALA A 207 22.70 -1.59 -3.75
CA ALA A 207 22.24 -2.86 -3.20
C ALA A 207 21.80 -3.85 -4.30
N ASP A 208 21.07 -3.38 -5.32
CA ASP A 208 20.61 -4.21 -6.43
C ASP A 208 21.79 -4.78 -7.25
N LYS A 209 22.91 -4.07 -7.38
CA LYS A 209 24.14 -4.60 -8.01
C LYS A 209 24.75 -5.74 -7.18
N ILE A 210 24.89 -5.55 -5.88
CA ILE A 210 25.44 -6.57 -4.98
C ILE A 210 24.54 -7.81 -4.95
N ILE A 211 23.22 -7.65 -4.95
CA ILE A 211 22.30 -8.78 -5.00
C ILE A 211 22.43 -9.56 -6.31
N LYS A 212 22.68 -8.88 -7.44
CA LYS A 212 22.96 -9.54 -8.71
C LYS A 212 24.24 -10.36 -8.69
N GLU A 213 25.29 -9.81 -8.11
CA GLU A 213 26.61 -10.43 -8.12
C GLU A 213 26.74 -11.57 -7.09
N TYR A 214 26.13 -11.42 -5.92
CA TYR A 214 26.34 -12.32 -4.78
C TYR A 214 25.12 -13.17 -4.41
N TYR A 215 23.92 -12.86 -4.93
CA TYR A 215 22.67 -13.52 -4.54
C TYR A 215 21.77 -13.91 -5.73
N ASP A 216 22.34 -14.10 -6.92
CA ASP A 216 21.63 -14.58 -8.13
C ASP A 216 20.33 -13.82 -8.43
N ASP A 217 20.34 -12.50 -8.23
CA ASP A 217 19.22 -11.60 -8.50
C ASP A 217 17.93 -11.90 -7.68
N ASP A 218 18.06 -12.54 -6.51
CA ASP A 218 16.94 -12.96 -5.64
C ASP A 218 15.95 -11.80 -5.37
N MET A 219 14.72 -11.96 -5.87
CA MET A 219 13.65 -10.96 -5.77
C MET A 219 13.17 -10.75 -4.32
N LEU A 220 13.24 -11.77 -3.47
CA LEU A 220 12.95 -11.66 -2.04
C LEU A 220 14.04 -10.84 -1.35
N MET A 221 15.31 -11.06 -1.68
CA MET A 221 16.41 -10.25 -1.15
C MET A 221 16.25 -8.79 -1.56
N LYS A 222 16.00 -8.48 -2.84
CA LYS A 222 15.75 -7.11 -3.29
C LYS A 222 14.62 -6.43 -2.52
N SER A 223 13.54 -7.16 -2.27
CA SER A 223 12.40 -6.63 -1.53
C SER A 223 12.73 -6.38 -0.06
N LYS A 224 13.49 -7.29 0.57
CA LYS A 224 14.00 -7.11 1.95
C LYS A 224 14.90 -5.89 2.05
N VAL A 225 15.84 -5.70 1.11
CA VAL A 225 16.74 -4.54 1.14
C VAL A 225 15.97 -3.23 1.00
N LYS A 226 15.02 -3.17 0.07
CA LYS A 226 14.14 -2.00 -0.08
C LYS A 226 13.36 -1.72 1.20
N ASN A 227 12.91 -2.75 1.91
CA ASN A 227 12.28 -2.57 3.21
C ASN A 227 13.24 -1.94 4.22
N ILE A 228 14.40 -2.56 4.42
CA ILE A 228 15.41 -2.13 5.40
C ILE A 228 15.85 -0.68 5.13
N ILE A 229 16.13 -0.34 3.87
CA ILE A 229 16.47 1.02 3.47
C ILE A 229 15.36 1.98 3.89
N ARG A 230 14.09 1.65 3.60
CA ARG A 230 12.95 2.51 3.90
C ARG A 230 12.73 2.73 5.40
N GLU A 231 12.90 1.68 6.19
CA GLU A 231 12.75 1.75 7.64
C GLU A 231 13.81 2.65 8.29
N ASN A 232 15.04 2.61 7.75
CA ASN A 232 16.20 3.37 8.21
C ASN A 232 16.29 4.79 7.62
N VAL A 233 15.31 5.25 6.83
CA VAL A 233 15.23 6.67 6.44
C VAL A 233 14.68 7.47 7.63
N GLU A 234 15.52 8.30 8.26
CA GLU A 234 15.13 9.19 9.36
C GLU A 234 14.54 10.53 8.87
N ASP A 235 13.76 11.20 9.76
CA ASP A 235 13.04 12.47 9.54
C ASP A 235 13.95 13.65 9.08
N SER A 236 15.27 13.50 9.16
CA SER A 236 16.29 14.52 8.82
C SER A 236 17.29 14.08 7.73
N LEU A 237 16.93 13.15 6.83
CA LEU A 237 17.74 12.73 5.68
C LEU A 237 19.08 12.02 6.03
N ASN A 238 19.25 11.55 7.26
CA ASN A 238 20.37 10.68 7.61
C ASN A 238 19.93 9.22 7.42
N ILE A 239 20.61 8.54 6.50
CA ILE A 239 20.43 7.12 6.26
C ILE A 239 21.61 6.41 6.93
N ASP A 240 21.31 5.53 7.88
CA ASP A 240 22.30 4.73 8.59
C ASP A 240 22.77 3.56 7.71
N LEU A 241 23.84 3.79 6.95
CA LEU A 241 24.41 2.79 6.03
C LEU A 241 24.96 1.57 6.77
N GLU A 242 25.44 1.74 8.00
CA GLU A 242 25.96 0.62 8.81
C GLU A 242 24.81 -0.32 9.18
N LYS A 243 23.72 0.19 9.74
CA LYS A 243 22.53 -0.62 10.03
C LYS A 243 21.98 -1.34 8.81
N ILE A 244 21.89 -0.64 7.67
CA ILE A 244 21.41 -1.27 6.43
C ILE A 244 22.33 -2.42 6.04
N SER A 245 23.66 -2.23 6.07
CA SER A 245 24.60 -3.29 5.72
C SER A 245 24.52 -4.49 6.66
N GLU A 246 24.30 -4.25 7.96
CA GLU A 246 24.21 -5.29 8.98
C GLU A 246 22.92 -6.11 8.88
N GLU A 247 21.79 -5.47 8.59
CA GLU A 247 20.49 -6.15 8.46
C GLU A 247 20.33 -6.85 7.11
N VAL A 248 20.99 -6.36 6.06
CA VAL A 248 20.87 -6.90 4.69
C VAL A 248 21.84 -8.05 4.43
N PHE A 249 23.12 -7.88 4.78
CA PHE A 249 24.19 -8.79 4.37
C PHE A 249 24.72 -9.57 5.58
N ASN A 250 24.90 -10.88 5.42
CA ASN A 250 25.48 -11.72 6.47
C ASN A 250 27.02 -11.77 6.41
N ASP A 251 27.61 -11.50 5.25
CA ASP A 251 29.06 -11.62 5.02
C ASP A 251 29.78 -10.29 5.23
N SER A 252 30.88 -10.32 5.98
CA SER A 252 31.77 -9.18 6.23
C SER A 252 32.33 -8.59 4.93
N GLU A 253 32.70 -9.43 3.96
CA GLU A 253 33.31 -8.97 2.71
C GLU A 253 32.29 -8.22 1.85
N ILE A 254 31.05 -8.70 1.82
CA ILE A 254 29.96 -8.07 1.06
C ILE A 254 29.58 -6.72 1.69
N LYS A 255 29.62 -6.62 3.03
CA LYS A 255 29.40 -5.34 3.75
C LYS A 255 30.46 -4.31 3.35
N ASP A 256 31.73 -4.70 3.29
CA ASP A 256 32.82 -3.80 2.90
C ASP A 256 32.67 -3.33 1.45
N VAL A 257 32.25 -4.22 0.53
CA VAL A 257 31.93 -3.85 -0.87
C VAL A 257 30.81 -2.82 -0.92
N TYR A 258 29.72 -3.03 -0.17
CA TYR A 258 28.59 -2.10 -0.10
C TYR A 258 29.00 -0.71 0.40
N HIS A 259 29.78 -0.63 1.47
CA HIS A 259 30.26 0.64 2.01
C HIS A 259 31.19 1.40 1.06
N ASN A 260 32.01 0.68 0.31
CA ASN A 260 32.91 1.28 -0.68
C ASN A 260 32.16 1.79 -1.91
N GLU A 261 31.14 1.08 -2.40
CA GLU A 261 30.35 1.53 -3.57
C GLU A 261 29.49 2.78 -3.29
N ILE A 262 29.03 2.99 -2.05
CA ILE A 262 28.22 4.17 -1.69
C ILE A 262 29.06 5.43 -1.44
N LYS A 263 30.34 5.26 -1.08
CA LYS A 263 31.28 6.37 -0.83
C LYS A 263 31.93 6.93 -2.11
N MET A 264 31.76 6.27 -3.25
CA MET A 264 32.19 6.77 -4.58
C MET A 264 31.13 7.68 -5.20
#